data_AF-A0AAX2CD98-F1
#
_entry.id   AF-A0AAX2CD98-F1
#
_cell.length_a   1.000
_cell.length_b   1.000
_cell.length_c   1.000
_cell.angle_alpha   90.00
_cell.angle_beta   90.00
_cell.angle_gamma   90.00
#
_symmetry.space_group_name_H-M   'P 1'
#
loop_
_entity.id
_entity.type
_entity.pdbx_description
1 polymer ?
#
loop_
_entity_poly.entity_id
_entity_poly.type
_entity_poly.pdbx_seq_one_letter_code
_entity_poly.pdbx_strand_id
1 'polypeptide(L)'
;MEFAQQNNGDIFVSIHGNGFDGTAHGTETYYYRSATRATNPYVDESRLLAEKIQSRLVSALGTRDRGVKEGDLYVVRENTMPAVLTELGFVDNQIEGEKLSSPEWRQRAAEAIYAGILDYYEAKGHNVSAYR
;
A
#
# COMPACT_ATOMS: atom_id res chain seq x y z
N MET A 1 7.52 -12.91 3.61
CA MET A 1 6.17 -13.48 3.90
C MET A 1 6.24 -14.33 5.14
N GLU A 2 7.21 -15.25 5.20
CA GLU A 2 7.54 -16.06 6.40
C GLU A 2 7.63 -15.24 7.69
N PHE A 3 8.32 -14.09 7.70
CA PHE A 3 8.40 -13.23 8.89
C PHE A 3 7.01 -12.80 9.39
N ALA A 4 6.12 -12.36 8.50
CA ALA A 4 4.77 -11.93 8.89
C ALA A 4 3.94 -13.11 9.41
N GLN A 5 4.08 -14.29 8.81
CA GLN A 5 3.43 -15.52 9.26
C GLN A 5 3.92 -15.95 10.64
N GLN A 6 5.23 -15.96 10.86
CA GLN A 6 5.86 -16.34 12.12
C GLN A 6 5.48 -15.40 13.28
N ASN A 7 5.11 -14.16 12.97
CA ASN A 7 4.69 -13.16 13.95
C ASN A 7 3.17 -12.97 14.02
N ASN A 8 2.38 -13.89 13.45
CA ASN A 8 0.91 -13.84 13.44
C ASN A 8 0.36 -12.50 12.92
N GLY A 9 0.92 -11.96 11.85
CA GLY A 9 0.45 -10.69 11.29
C GLY A 9 -1.00 -10.79 10.78
N ASP A 10 -1.80 -9.77 11.07
CA ASP A 10 -3.18 -9.70 10.59
C ASP A 10 -3.29 -9.16 9.16
N ILE A 11 -2.32 -8.34 8.73
CA ILE A 11 -2.21 -7.75 7.40
C ILE A 11 -0.74 -7.67 6.96
N PHE A 12 -0.49 -7.51 5.66
CA PHE A 12 0.83 -7.29 5.09
C PHE A 12 0.83 -6.05 4.19
N VAL A 13 1.71 -5.10 4.48
CA VAL A 13 1.91 -3.88 3.68
C VAL A 13 3.36 -3.82 3.23
N SER A 14 3.58 -3.93 1.93
CA SER A 14 4.89 -3.73 1.30
C SER A 14 5.01 -2.29 0.80
N ILE A 15 6.11 -1.62 1.12
CA ILE A 15 6.33 -0.20 0.80
C ILE A 15 7.47 -0.09 -0.22
N HIS A 16 7.18 0.51 -1.37
CA HIS A 16 8.07 0.60 -2.51
C HIS A 16 8.14 2.04 -3.06
N GLY A 17 9.18 2.29 -3.87
CA GLY A 17 9.23 3.41 -4.80
C GLY A 17 9.42 2.84 -6.22
N ASN A 18 8.61 3.31 -7.16
CA ASN A 18 8.49 2.77 -8.50
C ASN A 18 9.63 3.30 -9.40
N GLY A 19 9.81 2.72 -10.59
CA GLY A 19 10.72 3.23 -11.61
C GLY A 19 10.25 2.82 -13.01
N PHE A 20 10.39 3.70 -14.00
CA PHE A 20 9.96 3.43 -15.37
C PHE A 20 10.83 4.12 -16.43
N ASP A 21 10.58 5.40 -16.74
CA ASP A 21 11.19 6.15 -17.84
C ASP A 21 11.69 7.55 -17.44
N GLY A 22 11.73 7.84 -16.14
CA GLY A 22 12.08 9.15 -15.59
C GLY A 22 11.01 10.26 -15.72
N THR A 23 9.87 9.99 -16.37
CA THR A 23 8.78 10.97 -16.55
C THR A 23 7.49 10.56 -15.83
N ALA A 24 7.26 9.26 -15.68
CA ALA A 24 6.17 8.72 -14.87
C ALA A 24 6.23 9.27 -13.43
N HIS A 25 5.08 9.54 -12.85
CA HIS A 25 4.94 10.06 -11.49
C HIS A 25 3.57 9.70 -10.90
N GLY A 26 3.47 9.72 -9.58
CA GLY A 26 2.26 9.49 -8.80
C GLY A 26 2.30 8.25 -7.93
N THR A 27 1.31 8.13 -7.04
CA THR A 27 1.18 7.04 -6.06
C THR A 27 0.17 6.00 -6.56
N GLU A 28 0.47 4.73 -6.37
CA GLU A 28 -0.43 3.60 -6.65
C GLU A 28 -0.31 2.51 -5.58
N THR A 29 -1.37 1.72 -5.42
CA THR A 29 -1.37 0.60 -4.47
C THR A 29 -1.92 -0.65 -5.14
N TYR A 30 -1.16 -1.74 -5.08
CA TYR A 30 -1.49 -3.02 -5.67
C TYR A 30 -2.05 -4.00 -4.64
N TYR A 31 -3.00 -4.81 -5.07
CA TYR A 31 -3.46 -6.00 -4.37
C TYR A 31 -3.53 -7.19 -5.33
N TYR A 32 -3.52 -8.41 -4.80
CA TYR A 32 -3.60 -9.60 -5.62
C TYR A 32 -5.05 -9.95 -5.98
N ARG A 33 -5.31 -10.08 -7.28
CA ARG A 33 -6.45 -10.81 -7.83
C ARG A 33 -5.95 -11.62 -9.02
N SER A 34 -6.28 -12.90 -9.06
CA SER A 34 -6.12 -13.71 -10.27
C SER A 34 -7.33 -14.59 -10.47
N ALA A 35 -7.83 -14.62 -11.71
CA ALA A 35 -8.92 -15.50 -12.11
C ALA A 35 -8.45 -16.95 -12.32
N THR A 36 -7.14 -17.19 -12.42
CA THR A 36 -6.57 -18.48 -12.85
C THR A 36 -5.73 -19.15 -11.76
N ARG A 37 -5.38 -18.44 -10.69
CA ARG A 37 -4.61 -18.95 -9.55
C ARG A 37 -5.08 -18.28 -8.25
N ALA A 38 -5.40 -19.07 -7.24
CA ALA A 38 -5.85 -18.56 -5.94
C ALA A 38 -4.84 -18.94 -4.84
N THR A 39 -3.73 -18.23 -4.76
CA THR A 39 -2.71 -18.44 -3.69
C THR A 39 -2.93 -17.56 -2.47
N ASN A 40 -3.45 -16.35 -2.66
CA ASN A 40 -3.91 -15.49 -1.58
C ASN A 40 -5.44 -15.36 -1.66
N PRO A 41 -6.20 -15.91 -0.70
CA PRO A 41 -7.66 -15.89 -0.74
C PRO A 41 -8.29 -14.55 -0.29
N TYR A 42 -7.52 -13.62 0.29
CA TYR A 42 -8.01 -12.38 0.91
C TYR A 42 -8.20 -11.24 -0.10
N VAL A 43 -8.82 -11.51 -1.23
CA VAL A 43 -8.90 -10.56 -2.36
C VAL A 43 -9.69 -9.30 -1.95
N ASP A 44 -10.85 -9.46 -1.32
CA ASP A 44 -11.73 -8.34 -0.99
C ASP A 44 -11.18 -7.52 0.19
N GLU A 45 -10.58 -8.16 1.19
CA GLU A 45 -9.89 -7.48 2.28
C GLU A 45 -8.65 -6.73 1.79
N SER A 46 -7.86 -7.33 0.89
CA SER A 46 -6.68 -6.69 0.31
C SER A 46 -7.08 -5.48 -0.54
N ARG A 47 -8.18 -5.60 -1.30
CA ARG A 47 -8.73 -4.48 -2.06
C ARG A 47 -9.16 -3.34 -1.13
N LEU A 48 -9.94 -3.64 -0.08
CA LEU A 48 -10.37 -2.62 0.88
C LEU A 48 -9.17 -1.94 1.55
N LEU A 49 -8.17 -2.72 1.97
CA LEU A 49 -6.94 -2.21 2.57
C LEU A 49 -6.20 -1.27 1.59
N ALA A 50 -6.07 -1.67 0.32
CA ALA A 50 -5.44 -0.87 -0.71
C ALA A 50 -6.19 0.45 -0.96
N GLU A 51 -7.52 0.42 -1.02
CA GLU A 51 -8.36 1.62 -1.22
C GLU A 51 -8.22 2.62 -0.07
N LYS A 52 -8.15 2.15 1.18
CA LYS A 52 -7.96 3.03 2.35
C LYS A 52 -6.55 3.64 2.39
N ILE A 53 -5.52 2.83 2.15
CA ILE A 53 -4.12 3.31 2.13
C ILE A 53 -3.90 4.30 0.97
N GLN A 54 -4.38 3.98 -0.24
CA GLN A 54 -4.24 4.84 -1.41
C GLN A 54 -4.84 6.22 -1.18
N SER A 55 -6.07 6.28 -0.65
CA SER A 55 -6.76 7.54 -0.38
C SER A 55 -5.99 8.43 0.60
N ARG A 56 -5.50 7.85 1.70
CA ARG A 56 -4.70 8.58 2.70
C ARG A 56 -3.37 9.06 2.14
N LEU A 57 -2.66 8.22 1.38
CA LEU A 57 -1.39 8.58 0.76
C LEU A 57 -1.54 9.74 -0.22
N VAL A 58 -2.48 9.66 -1.15
CA VAL A 58 -2.70 10.73 -2.15
C VAL A 58 -3.04 12.05 -1.46
N SER A 59 -3.94 12.02 -0.47
CA SER A 59 -4.30 13.21 0.31
C SER A 59 -3.11 13.79 1.07
N ALA A 60 -2.32 12.94 1.73
CA ALA A 60 -1.21 13.37 2.57
C ALA A 60 0.01 13.82 1.76
N LEU A 61 0.26 13.27 0.57
CA LEU A 61 1.46 13.51 -0.22
C LEU A 61 1.24 14.52 -1.35
N GLY A 62 -0.01 14.76 -1.75
CA GLY A 62 -0.36 15.65 -2.86
C GLY A 62 0.17 15.16 -4.20
N THR A 63 0.33 13.85 -4.35
CA THR A 63 0.82 13.18 -5.57
C THR A 63 -0.34 12.96 -6.55
N ARG A 64 0.01 12.68 -7.80
CA ARG A 64 -0.98 12.20 -8.78
C ARG A 64 -1.53 10.86 -8.30
N ASP A 65 -2.85 10.76 -8.21
CA ASP A 65 -3.53 9.48 -7.93
C ASP A 65 -3.50 8.58 -9.17
N ARG A 66 -2.85 7.43 -9.06
CA ARG A 66 -2.82 6.39 -10.11
C ARG A 66 -3.73 5.21 -9.79
N GLY A 67 -4.44 5.30 -8.65
CA GLY A 67 -5.47 4.37 -8.22
C GLY A 67 -4.94 3.09 -7.58
N VAL A 68 -5.92 2.28 -7.17
CA VAL A 68 -5.72 0.90 -6.73
C VAL A 68 -5.72 -0.02 -7.94
N LYS A 69 -4.79 -0.98 -7.96
CA LYS A 69 -4.57 -1.86 -9.11
C LYS A 69 -4.51 -3.33 -8.71
N GLU A 70 -4.96 -4.17 -9.61
CA GLU A 70 -4.72 -5.61 -9.53
C GLU A 70 -3.30 -5.88 -10.05
N GLY A 71 -2.52 -6.67 -9.30
CA GLY A 71 -1.14 -6.98 -9.66
C GLY A 71 -0.75 -8.40 -9.28
N ASP A 72 -0.09 -9.09 -10.20
CA ASP A 72 0.46 -10.44 -9.99
C ASP A 72 1.88 -10.40 -9.41
N LEU A 73 2.06 -9.64 -8.32
CA LEU A 73 3.34 -9.42 -7.66
C LEU A 73 3.55 -10.48 -6.57
N TYR A 74 4.75 -11.07 -6.52
CA TYR A 74 5.05 -12.21 -5.64
C TYR A 74 4.62 -11.98 -4.18
N VAL A 75 4.93 -10.80 -3.63
CA VAL A 75 4.70 -10.48 -2.21
C VAL A 75 3.23 -10.31 -1.81
N VAL A 76 2.34 -10.05 -2.77
CA VAL A 76 0.88 -10.04 -2.53
C VAL A 76 0.24 -11.36 -2.98
N ARG A 77 0.79 -12.02 -4.01
CA ARG A 77 0.33 -13.31 -4.53
C ARG A 77 0.55 -14.44 -3.54
N GLU A 78 1.76 -14.64 -3.06
CA GLU A 78 2.13 -15.80 -2.24
C GLU A 78 1.88 -15.55 -0.74
N ASN A 79 0.82 -14.81 -0.42
CA ASN A 79 0.53 -14.33 0.94
C ASN A 79 -0.65 -15.04 1.58
N THR A 80 -0.60 -15.15 2.91
CA THR A 80 -1.60 -15.85 3.73
C THR A 80 -2.38 -14.89 4.62
N MET A 81 -2.28 -13.59 4.38
CA MET A 81 -3.08 -12.54 5.00
C MET A 81 -3.47 -11.49 3.94
N PRO A 82 -4.43 -10.60 4.22
CA PRO A 82 -4.69 -9.44 3.38
C PRO A 82 -3.38 -8.69 3.10
N ALA A 83 -3.05 -8.50 1.82
CA ALA A 83 -1.72 -8.07 1.39
C ALA A 83 -1.78 -7.00 0.30
N VAL A 84 -1.03 -5.92 0.51
CA VAL A 84 -0.91 -4.82 -0.45
C VAL A 84 0.55 -4.43 -0.66
N LEU A 85 0.83 -3.84 -1.82
CA LEU A 85 2.10 -3.19 -2.12
C LEU A 85 1.80 -1.75 -2.55
N THR A 86 2.32 -0.77 -1.83
CA THR A 86 2.19 0.64 -2.18
C THR A 86 3.46 1.16 -2.83
N GLU A 87 3.29 1.82 -3.97
CA GLU A 87 4.32 2.59 -4.65
C GLU A 87 4.10 4.06 -4.30
N LEU A 88 4.98 4.62 -3.46
CA LEU A 88 4.81 5.97 -2.92
C LEU A 88 4.97 7.06 -4.00
N GLY A 89 5.81 6.79 -5.00
CA GLY A 89 6.17 7.66 -6.12
C GLY A 89 7.26 6.99 -6.96
N PHE A 90 7.78 7.67 -7.97
CA PHE A 90 8.79 7.16 -8.89
C PHE A 90 10.20 7.65 -8.52
N VAL A 91 11.13 6.74 -8.22
CA VAL A 91 12.52 7.07 -7.81
C VAL A 91 13.35 7.67 -8.93
N ASP A 92 13.02 7.35 -10.18
CA ASP A 92 13.71 7.81 -11.38
C ASP A 92 13.13 9.13 -11.93
N ASN A 93 11.96 9.55 -11.45
CA ASN A 93 11.44 10.89 -11.67
C ASN A 93 12.18 11.87 -10.75
N GLN A 94 12.82 12.90 -11.32
CA GLN A 94 13.65 13.82 -10.54
C GLN A 94 12.93 14.43 -9.32
N ILE A 95 11.69 14.91 -9.50
CA ILE A 95 10.94 15.59 -8.44
C ILE A 95 10.47 14.59 -7.37
N GLU A 96 9.98 13.41 -7.77
CA GLU A 96 9.53 12.41 -6.80
C GLU A 96 10.69 11.70 -6.12
N GLY A 97 11.83 11.50 -6.79
CA GLY A 97 13.06 11.00 -6.20
C GLY A 97 13.60 11.92 -5.10
N GLU A 98 13.62 13.24 -5.32
CA GLU A 98 13.95 14.23 -4.29
C GLU A 98 13.01 14.13 -3.08
N LYS A 99 11.69 14.04 -3.32
CA LYS A 99 10.70 13.82 -2.25
C LYS A 99 10.94 12.51 -1.50
N LEU A 100 11.17 11.39 -2.19
CA LEU A 100 11.43 10.07 -1.58
C LEU A 100 12.70 10.07 -0.72
N SER A 101 13.70 10.88 -1.10
CA SER A 101 14.92 11.09 -0.31
C SER A 101 14.71 11.97 0.93
N SER A 102 13.65 12.77 0.99
CA SER A 102 13.32 13.63 2.13
C SER A 102 12.78 12.83 3.32
N PRO A 103 13.39 12.93 4.53
CA PRO A 103 12.88 12.31 5.73
C PRO A 103 11.47 12.78 6.11
N GLU A 104 11.18 14.07 5.97
CA GLU A 104 9.87 14.64 6.28
C GLU A 104 8.78 14.07 5.38
N TRP A 105 9.07 13.93 4.08
CA TRP A 105 8.12 13.37 3.14
C TRP A 105 7.85 11.89 3.40
N ARG A 106 8.89 11.11 3.74
CA ARG A 106 8.72 9.70 4.18
C ARG A 106 7.93 9.59 5.48
N GLN A 107 8.11 10.51 6.42
CA GLN A 107 7.34 10.55 7.66
C GLN A 107 5.85 10.76 7.36
N ARG A 108 5.51 11.71 6.48
CA ARG A 108 4.12 11.93 6.01
C ARG A 108 3.53 10.68 5.34
N ALA A 109 4.32 9.97 4.53
CA ALA A 109 3.88 8.72 3.92
C ALA A 109 3.61 7.63 4.97
N ALA A 110 4.47 7.48 5.97
CA ALA A 110 4.30 6.52 7.05
C ALA A 110 3.03 6.81 7.87
N GLU A 111 2.79 8.07 8.24
CA GLU A 111 1.57 8.49 8.94
C GLU A 111 0.31 8.25 8.10
N ALA A 112 0.39 8.49 6.80
CA ALA A 112 -0.72 8.23 5.88
C ALA A 112 -1.05 6.74 5.75
N ILE A 113 -0.03 5.88 5.64
CA ILE A 113 -0.20 4.42 5.65
C ILE A 113 -0.85 3.98 6.96
N TYR A 114 -0.34 4.48 8.09
CA TYR A 114 -0.91 4.19 9.41
C TYR A 114 -2.38 4.59 9.50
N ALA A 115 -2.72 5.81 9.11
CA ALA A 115 -4.11 6.27 9.08
C ALA A 115 -4.99 5.42 8.14
N GLY A 116 -4.46 4.97 7.00
CA GLY A 116 -5.15 4.09 6.07
C GLY A 116 -5.42 2.70 6.66
N ILE A 117 -4.48 2.17 7.45
CA ILE A 117 -4.67 0.91 8.19
C ILE A 117 -5.77 1.06 9.25
N LEU A 118 -5.81 2.19 9.99
CA LEU A 118 -6.88 2.44 10.95
C LEU A 118 -8.25 2.54 10.25
N ASP A 119 -8.33 3.24 9.12
CA ASP A 119 -9.56 3.34 8.33
C ASP A 119 -10.02 1.98 7.78
N TYR A 120 -9.10 1.06 7.47
CA TYR A 120 -9.42 -0.31 7.08
C TYR A 120 -10.07 -1.08 8.23
N TYR A 121 -9.49 -1.04 9.42
CA TYR A 121 -10.05 -1.72 10.59
C TYR A 121 -11.37 -1.10 11.05
N GLU A 122 -11.51 0.22 11.00
CA GLU A 122 -12.78 0.91 11.26
C GLU A 122 -13.87 0.47 10.28
N ALA A 123 -13.55 0.38 8.99
CA ALA A 123 -14.49 -0.11 7.97
C ALA A 123 -14.88 -1.58 8.17
N LYS A 124 -14.02 -2.38 8.82
CA LYS A 124 -14.33 -3.75 9.25
C LYS A 124 -15.08 -3.84 10.58
N GLY A 125 -15.44 -2.71 11.18
CA GLY A 125 -16.22 -2.63 12.42
C GLY A 125 -15.41 -2.66 13.70
N HIS A 126 -14.08 -2.54 13.64
CA HIS A 126 -13.25 -2.43 14.84
C HIS A 126 -13.27 -1.01 15.39
N ASN A 127 -13.30 -0.87 16.72
CA ASN A 127 -13.12 0.42 17.36
C ASN A 127 -11.62 0.78 17.40
N VAL A 128 -11.22 1.78 16.62
CA VAL A 128 -9.84 2.25 16.52
C VAL A 128 -9.60 3.62 17.18
N SER A 129 -10.59 4.16 17.91
CA SER A 129 -10.54 5.55 18.41
C SER A 129 -9.35 5.84 19.33
N ALA A 130 -8.86 4.83 20.06
CA ALA A 130 -7.70 4.96 20.94
C ALA A 130 -6.35 5.04 20.19
N TYR A 131 -6.33 4.77 18.89
CA TYR A 131 -5.13 4.73 18.05
C TYR A 131 -5.03 5.92 17.08
N ARG A 132 -6.03 6.80 17.04
CA ARG A 132 -6.01 8.05 16.27
C ARG A 132 -5.37 9.17 17.09
#